data_AF-A0A2K3JBQ4-F1
#
_entry.id   AF-A0A2K3JBQ4-F1
#
_cell.length_a   1.000
_cell.length_b   1.000
_cell.length_c   1.000
_cell.angle_alpha   90.00
_cell.angle_beta   90.00
_cell.angle_gamma   90.00
#
_symmetry.space_group_name_H-M   'P 1'
#
loop_
_entity.id
_entity.type
_entity.pdbx_description
1 polymer ?
#
loop_
_entity_poly.entity_id
_entity_poly.type
_entity_poly.pdbx_seq_one_letter_code
_entity_poly.pdbx_strand_id
1 'polypeptide(L)'
;MKNKNILLLILVVVIILILALIILFAVNPNRDIDVKILEIYDQNNQYFVNISIKNNQDTAGWISNMYLSTFQGSTIDLTGAGAGYKIEPGKTIRLTLMSAETHESITDPPFTLTYTAFPSGKEYYIEI
;
A
#
# COMPACT_ATOMS: atom_id res chain seq x y z
N MET A 1 -29.11 42.71 -14.60
CA MET A 1 -28.42 42.16 -13.41
C MET A 1 -28.89 40.77 -12.98
N LYS A 2 -30.18 40.40 -13.11
CA LYS A 2 -30.71 39.08 -12.68
C LYS A 2 -30.04 37.85 -13.32
N ASN A 3 -29.69 37.91 -14.60
CA ASN A 3 -29.20 36.73 -15.34
C ASN A 3 -27.74 36.36 -15.03
N LYS A 4 -26.90 37.33 -14.62
CA LYS A 4 -25.49 37.05 -14.26
C LYS A 4 -25.40 36.22 -12.97
N ASN A 5 -26.30 36.46 -12.01
CA ASN A 5 -26.33 35.74 -10.74
C ASN A 5 -26.79 34.29 -10.92
N ILE A 6 -27.70 34.03 -11.86
CA ILE A 6 -28.17 32.68 -12.20
C ILE A 6 -27.05 31.89 -12.88
N LEU A 7 -26.33 32.51 -13.83
CA LEU A 7 -25.20 31.86 -14.51
C LEU A 7 -24.06 31.53 -13.53
N LEU A 8 -23.77 32.43 -12.59
CA LEU A 8 -22.77 32.20 -11.54
C LEU A 8 -23.17 31.05 -10.62
N LEU A 9 -24.45 30.98 -10.22
CA LEU A 9 -24.96 29.90 -9.38
C LEU A 9 -24.85 28.54 -10.09
N ILE A 10 -25.20 28.47 -11.37
CA ILE A 10 -25.07 27.25 -12.18
C ILE A 10 -23.60 26.81 -12.26
N LEU A 11 -22.68 27.75 -12.52
CA LEU A 11 -21.25 27.46 -12.60
C LEU A 11 -20.70 26.90 -11.28
N VAL A 12 -21.10 27.48 -10.14
CA VAL A 12 -20.70 27.01 -8.81
C VAL A 12 -21.21 25.59 -8.54
N VAL A 13 -22.47 25.30 -8.89
CA VAL A 13 -23.05 23.95 -8.73
C VAL A 13 -22.34 22.92 -9.61
N VAL A 14 -22.00 23.27 -10.86
CA VAL A 14 -21.25 22.40 -11.78
C VAL A 14 -19.85 22.12 -11.23
N ILE A 15 -19.15 23.13 -10.70
CA ILE A 15 -17.82 22.95 -10.10
C ILE A 15 -17.89 22.04 -8.87
N ILE A 16 -18.90 22.23 -8.00
CA ILE A 16 -19.12 21.37 -6.82
C ILE A 16 -19.40 19.92 -7.24
N LEU A 17 -20.23 19.72 -8.27
CA LEU A 17 -20.51 18.38 -8.81
C LEU A 17 -19.25 17.73 -9.40
N ILE A 18 -18.44 18.48 -10.14
CA ILE A 18 -17.17 17.98 -10.69
C ILE A 18 -16.19 17.63 -9.56
N LEU A 19 -16.06 18.48 -8.54
CA LEU A 19 -15.21 18.21 -7.38
C LEU A 19 -15.70 16.99 -6.59
N ALA A 20 -17.00 16.87 -6.36
CA ALA A 20 -17.60 15.69 -5.72
C ALA A 20 -17.33 14.43 -6.55
N LEU A 21 -17.44 14.52 -7.87
CA LEU A 21 -17.15 13.42 -8.79
C LEU A 21 -15.66 13.03 -8.74
N ILE A 22 -14.74 14.01 -8.74
CA ILE A 22 -13.30 13.78 -8.57
C ILE A 22 -13.01 13.11 -7.22
N ILE A 23 -13.67 13.52 -6.13
CA ILE A 23 -13.51 12.90 -4.80
C ILE A 23 -14.06 11.47 -4.78
N LEU A 24 -15.20 11.22 -5.44
CA LEU A 24 -15.78 9.87 -5.62
C LEU A 24 -14.86 8.95 -6.44
N PHE A 25 -14.10 9.50 -7.39
CA PHE A 25 -13.12 8.75 -8.19
C PHE A 25 -11.68 8.76 -7.61
N ALA A 26 -11.42 9.51 -6.54
CA ALA A 26 -10.12 9.58 -5.87
C ALA A 26 -9.91 8.47 -4.81
N VAL A 27 -10.86 7.56 -4.65
CA VAL A 27 -10.61 6.27 -4.00
C VAL A 27 -9.77 5.44 -4.97
N ASN A 28 -8.47 5.35 -4.70
CA ASN A 28 -7.50 4.61 -5.50
C ASN A 28 -8.06 3.22 -5.85
N PRO A 29 -8.33 2.92 -7.13
CA PRO A 29 -9.19 1.81 -7.53
C PRO A 29 -8.52 0.49 -7.17
N ASN A 30 -9.19 -0.33 -6.36
CA ASN A 30 -8.95 -1.76 -6.13
C ASN A 30 -7.52 -2.23 -6.41
N ARG A 31 -6.59 -2.03 -5.45
CA ARG A 31 -5.35 -2.81 -5.47
C ARG A 31 -5.74 -4.29 -5.46
N ASP A 32 -5.19 -5.06 -6.40
CA ASP A 32 -5.41 -6.51 -6.51
C ASP A 32 -5.19 -7.17 -5.13
N ILE A 33 -4.11 -6.74 -4.46
CA ILE A 33 -3.82 -7.08 -3.08
C ILE A 33 -3.57 -5.79 -2.30
N ASP A 34 -4.39 -5.56 -1.27
CA ASP A 34 -4.23 -4.46 -0.33
C ASP A 34 -3.33 -4.90 0.83
N VAL A 35 -2.24 -4.17 1.05
CA VAL A 35 -1.28 -4.44 2.13
C VAL A 35 -1.32 -3.25 3.07
N LYS A 36 -1.40 -3.53 4.38
CA LYS A 36 -1.34 -2.54 5.45
C LYS A 36 -0.24 -2.92 6.41
N ILE A 37 0.62 -1.97 6.72
CA ILE A 37 1.63 -2.14 7.77
C ILE A 37 0.94 -1.91 9.10
N LEU A 38 1.13 -2.86 10.00
CA LEU A 38 0.60 -2.82 11.37
C LEU A 38 1.67 -2.28 12.32
N GLU A 39 2.91 -2.73 12.14
CA GLU A 39 4.04 -2.39 13.02
C GLU A 39 5.36 -2.68 12.30
N ILE A 40 6.36 -1.86 12.57
CA ILE A 40 7.76 -2.12 12.24
C ILE A 40 8.56 -1.94 13.51
N TYR A 41 9.40 -2.92 13.84
CA TYR A 41 10.28 -2.84 14.99
C TYR A 41 11.62 -3.49 14.68
N ASP A 42 12.65 -3.04 15.37
CA ASP A 42 13.96 -3.68 15.37
C ASP A 42 14.09 -4.58 16.61
N GLN A 43 14.60 -5.79 16.42
CA GLN A 43 14.96 -6.67 17.52
C GLN A 43 16.17 -7.52 17.12
N ASN A 44 17.20 -7.54 17.97
CA ASN A 44 18.44 -8.29 17.74
C ASN A 44 19.07 -7.98 16.37
N ASN A 45 19.16 -6.68 16.01
CA ASN A 45 19.73 -6.23 14.75
C ASN A 45 18.98 -6.74 13.51
N GLN A 46 17.68 -7.03 13.64
CA GLN A 46 16.85 -7.51 12.54
C GLN A 46 15.53 -6.74 12.56
N TYR A 47 15.14 -6.22 11.40
CA TYR A 47 13.84 -5.57 11.26
C TYR A 47 12.75 -6.62 11.18
N PHE A 48 11.65 -6.38 11.88
CA PHE A 48 10.42 -7.14 11.75
C PHE A 48 9.31 -6.22 11.25
N VAL A 49 8.53 -6.71 10.28
CA VAL A 49 7.44 -5.98 9.64
C VAL A 49 6.18 -6.81 9.76
N ASN A 50 5.28 -6.38 10.63
CA ASN A 50 3.95 -6.97 10.78
C ASN A 50 3.01 -6.34 9.77
N ILE A 51 2.42 -7.15 8.89
CA ILE A 51 1.51 -6.68 7.84
C ILE A 51 0.18 -7.42 7.85
N SER A 52 -0.87 -6.73 7.42
CA SER A 52 -2.17 -7.30 7.05
C SER A 52 -2.32 -7.25 5.55
N ILE A 53 -2.70 -8.37 4.94
CA ILE A 53 -2.85 -8.51 3.49
C ILE A 53 -4.27 -8.95 3.18
N LYS A 54 -4.97 -8.20 2.33
CA LYS A 54 -6.30 -8.56 1.83
C LYS A 54 -6.24 -8.80 0.33
N ASN A 55 -6.65 -9.99 -0.10
CA ASN A 55 -6.81 -10.26 -1.52
C ASN A 55 -8.17 -9.72 -2.00
N ASN A 56 -8.15 -8.70 -2.86
CA ASN A 56 -9.36 -8.12 -3.46
C ASN A 56 -9.65 -8.69 -4.85
N GLN A 57 -8.86 -9.65 -5.32
CA GLN A 57 -9.11 -10.34 -6.58
C GLN A 57 -10.20 -11.39 -6.42
N ASP A 58 -10.86 -11.72 -7.53
CA ASP A 58 -11.81 -12.83 -7.62
C ASP A 58 -11.12 -14.20 -7.74
N THR A 59 -9.79 -14.20 -7.88
CA THR A 59 -8.94 -15.39 -7.88
C THR A 59 -7.98 -15.36 -6.70
N ALA A 60 -7.50 -16.53 -6.32
CA ALA A 60 -6.45 -16.61 -5.33
C ALA A 60 -5.17 -15.89 -5.80
N GLY A 61 -4.49 -15.21 -4.89
CA GLY A 61 -3.31 -14.39 -5.18
C GLY A 61 -2.28 -14.48 -4.07
N TRP A 62 -1.09 -13.93 -4.29
CA TRP A 62 -0.01 -13.90 -3.30
C TRP A 62 0.87 -12.67 -3.53
N ILE A 63 1.73 -12.37 -2.57
CA ILE A 63 2.74 -11.32 -2.70
C ILE A 63 4.14 -11.90 -2.69
N SER A 64 5.07 -11.25 -3.39
CA SER A 64 6.50 -11.58 -3.41
C SER A 64 7.35 -10.31 -3.57
N ASN A 65 8.67 -10.48 -3.66
CA ASN A 65 9.65 -9.41 -3.87
C ASN A 65 9.46 -8.27 -2.87
N MET A 66 9.36 -8.63 -1.58
CA MET A 66 9.10 -7.67 -0.52
C MET A 66 10.42 -7.11 0.01
N TYR A 67 10.53 -5.79 0.07
CA TYR A 67 11.69 -5.11 0.62
C TYR A 67 11.30 -3.74 1.18
N LEU A 68 12.06 -3.26 2.16
CA LEU A 68 12.00 -1.87 2.60
C LEU A 68 13.08 -1.07 1.86
N SER A 69 12.72 0.10 1.36
CA SER A 69 13.69 1.12 0.94
C SER A 69 13.81 2.17 2.04
N THR A 70 15.04 2.53 2.40
CA THR A 70 15.31 3.61 3.35
C THR A 70 15.40 4.94 2.62
N PHE A 71 15.23 6.06 3.34
CA PHE A 71 15.42 7.39 2.75
C PHE A 71 16.83 7.63 2.16
N GLN A 72 17.82 6.87 2.62
CA GLN A 72 19.21 6.93 2.17
C GLN A 72 19.43 6.15 0.86
N GLY A 73 18.39 5.46 0.36
CA GLY A 73 18.44 4.67 -0.86
C GLY A 73 18.91 3.23 -0.66
N SER A 74 19.08 2.77 0.58
CA SER A 74 19.40 1.37 0.87
C SER A 74 18.16 0.50 0.81
N THR A 75 18.31 -0.73 0.32
CA THR A 75 17.25 -1.75 0.28
C THR A 75 17.48 -2.80 1.34
N ILE A 76 16.42 -3.16 2.07
CA ILE A 76 16.42 -4.21 3.08
C ILE A 76 15.44 -5.27 2.60
N ASP A 77 15.98 -6.39 2.11
CA ASP A 77 15.16 -7.51 1.67
C ASP A 77 14.40 -8.10 2.85
N LEU A 78 13.10 -8.33 2.66
CA LEU A 78 12.23 -8.93 3.66
C LEU A 78 11.99 -10.41 3.32
N THR A 79 12.32 -11.27 4.26
CA THR A 79 12.03 -12.70 4.24
C THR A 79 11.03 -13.03 5.34
N GLY A 80 10.44 -14.22 5.35
CA GLY A 80 9.56 -14.60 6.45
C GLY A 80 8.46 -15.58 6.06
N ALA A 81 7.83 -16.15 7.06
CA ALA A 81 6.73 -17.09 6.91
C ALA A 81 5.54 -16.40 6.25
N GLY A 82 5.35 -16.64 4.94
CA GLY A 82 4.16 -16.22 4.20
C GLY A 82 4.42 -15.44 2.91
N ALA A 83 5.68 -15.08 2.60
CA ALA A 83 6.06 -14.67 1.25
C ALA A 83 5.71 -15.81 0.27
N GLY A 84 4.85 -15.54 -0.72
CA GLY A 84 4.32 -16.58 -1.62
C GLY A 84 3.17 -17.43 -1.06
N TYR A 85 2.63 -17.13 0.12
CA TYR A 85 1.45 -17.82 0.62
C TYR A 85 0.22 -17.42 -0.22
N LYS A 86 -0.52 -18.43 -0.66
CA LYS A 86 -1.71 -18.23 -1.47
C LYS A 86 -2.86 -17.73 -0.59
N ILE A 87 -3.42 -16.59 -0.94
CA ILE A 87 -4.52 -15.93 -0.26
C ILE A 87 -5.77 -16.09 -1.12
N GLU A 88 -6.77 -16.79 -0.61
CA GLU A 88 -8.03 -16.99 -1.32
C GLU A 88 -8.80 -15.65 -1.49
N PRO A 89 -9.68 -15.53 -2.51
CA PRO A 89 -10.45 -14.32 -2.77
C PRO A 89 -11.17 -13.77 -1.52
N GLY A 90 -11.07 -12.45 -1.32
CA GLY A 90 -11.72 -11.74 -0.22
C GLY A 90 -11.18 -12.06 1.18
N LYS A 91 -10.16 -12.92 1.30
CA LYS A 91 -9.54 -13.24 2.59
C LYS A 91 -8.50 -12.20 2.99
N THR A 92 -8.40 -12.02 4.30
CA THR A 92 -7.35 -11.24 4.95
C THR A 92 -6.48 -12.18 5.77
N ILE A 93 -5.17 -12.04 5.63
CA ILE A 93 -4.19 -12.74 6.45
C ILE A 93 -3.25 -11.73 7.13
N ARG A 94 -2.59 -12.17 8.20
CA ARG A 94 -1.53 -11.40 8.86
C ARG A 94 -0.23 -12.16 8.74
N LEU A 95 0.84 -11.46 8.37
CA LEU A 95 2.17 -12.00 8.24
C LEU A 95 3.16 -11.17 9.05
N THR A 96 4.19 -11.84 9.56
CA THR A 96 5.38 -11.20 10.11
C THR A 96 6.53 -11.50 9.18
N LEU A 97 7.09 -10.46 8.59
CA LEU A 97 8.30 -10.51 7.79
C LEU A 97 9.49 -10.08 8.67
N MET A 98 10.68 -10.52 8.31
CA MET A 98 11.95 -10.16 8.94
C MET A 98 12.98 -9.78 7.88
N SER A 99 13.89 -8.87 8.17
CA SER A 99 14.99 -8.58 7.23
C SER A 99 15.83 -9.84 6.98
N ALA A 100 16.18 -10.10 5.73
CA ALA A 100 16.96 -11.27 5.31
C ALA A 100 18.31 -11.33 6.02
N GLU A 101 18.90 -10.16 6.25
CA GLU A 101 20.17 -9.96 6.90
C GLU A 101 20.00 -9.16 8.18
N THR A 102 20.93 -9.35 9.11
CA THR A 102 21.06 -8.47 10.28
C THR A 102 21.79 -7.20 9.88
N HIS A 103 21.35 -6.06 10.40
CA HIS A 103 22.01 -4.78 10.15
C HIS A 103 23.04 -4.43 11.24
N GLU A 104 24.12 -3.78 10.84
CA GLU A 104 25.13 -3.26 11.78
C GLU A 104 24.67 -1.97 12.48
N SER A 105 23.64 -1.30 11.94
CA SER A 105 23.13 -0.03 12.47
C SER A 105 21.66 0.13 12.12
N ILE A 106 20.89 0.60 13.09
CA ILE A 106 19.48 0.92 12.92
C ILE A 106 19.37 2.16 12.03
N THR A 107 18.73 2.00 10.88
CA THR A 107 18.15 3.10 10.12
C THR A 107 16.77 3.40 10.67
N ASP A 108 16.53 4.67 11.01
CA ASP A 108 15.23 5.16 11.42
C ASP A 108 14.38 5.56 10.18
N PRO A 109 13.04 5.63 10.31
CA PRO A 109 12.14 6.08 9.23
C PRO A 109 12.52 7.44 8.61
N PRO A 110 12.04 7.74 7.39
CA PRO A 110 10.95 7.05 6.69
C PRO A 110 11.39 5.81 5.91
N PHE A 111 10.46 4.87 5.75
CA PHE A 111 10.63 3.69 4.92
C PHE A 111 9.62 3.67 3.78
N THR A 112 9.94 2.94 2.73
CA THR A 112 8.96 2.56 1.71
C THR A 112 8.94 1.04 1.59
N LEU A 113 7.79 0.42 1.86
CA LEU A 113 7.59 -1.00 1.60
C LEU A 113 7.21 -1.19 0.14
N THR A 114 7.99 -1.97 -0.58
CA THR A 114 7.67 -2.43 -1.93
C THR A 114 7.23 -3.88 -1.91
N TYR A 115 6.25 -4.24 -2.73
CA TYR A 115 5.84 -5.63 -2.95
C TYR A 115 5.26 -5.84 -4.36
N THR A 116 5.43 -7.04 -4.91
CA THR A 116 4.75 -7.47 -6.15
C THR A 116 3.52 -8.31 -5.80
N ALA A 117 2.36 -8.00 -6.38
CA ALA A 117 1.15 -8.81 -6.26
C ALA A 117 0.98 -9.75 -7.46
N PHE A 118 0.50 -10.96 -7.22
CA PHE A 118 0.21 -11.96 -8.23
C PHE A 118 -1.27 -12.39 -8.20
N PRO A 119 -1.83 -12.83 -9.36
CA PRO A 119 -1.17 -13.03 -10.66
C PRO A 119 -0.90 -11.78 -11.51
N SER A 120 -1.33 -10.58 -11.11
CA SER A 120 -1.19 -9.39 -11.97
C SER A 120 0.26 -8.98 -12.26
N GLY A 121 1.21 -9.39 -11.41
CA GLY A 121 2.63 -9.03 -11.52
C GLY A 121 2.90 -7.56 -11.25
N LYS A 122 1.90 -6.82 -10.74
CA LYS A 122 2.02 -5.38 -10.46
C LYS A 122 2.82 -5.15 -9.19
N GLU A 123 3.70 -4.18 -9.25
CA GLU A 123 4.41 -3.68 -8.09
C GLU A 123 3.62 -2.55 -7.40
N TYR A 124 3.66 -2.55 -6.08
CA TYR A 124 2.98 -1.58 -5.23
C TYR A 124 3.95 -1.08 -4.15
N TYR A 125 3.70 0.15 -3.71
CA TYR A 125 4.51 0.84 -2.72
C TYR A 125 3.62 1.39 -1.60
N ILE A 126 4.18 1.42 -0.39
CA ILE A 126 3.56 2.02 0.80
C ILE A 126 4.64 2.84 1.50
N GLU A 127 4.44 4.15 1.54
CA GLU A 127 5.26 5.07 2.33
C GLU A 127 4.90 4.94 3.82
N ILE A 128 5.92 4.99 4.69
CA ILE A 128 5.86 4.71 6.13
C ILE A 128 6.52 5.84 6.89
#